data_AF-A0A7X7XXF1-F1
#
_entry.id   AF-A0A7X7XXF1-F1
#
_cell.length_a   1.000
_cell.length_b   1.000
_cell.length_c   1.000
_cell.angle_alpha   90.00
_cell.angle_beta   90.00
_cell.angle_gamma   90.00
#
_symmetry.space_group_name_H-M   'P 1'
#
loop_
_entity.id
_entity.type
_entity.pdbx_description
1 polymer ?
#
loop_
_entity_poly.entity_id
_entity_poly.type
_entity_poly.pdbx_seq_one_letter_code
_entity_poly.pdbx_strand_id
1 'polypeptide(L)'
;MKNTKKLLVAIIILSLLLVNSVLFKMNIVHAAEAVNIYVEDYSDGVLTIRWTRPDGTNSFKITYHTPSGTEETIESNEGNVNTYKIEGLQNDFIYDIKVEFYESSNQSGEIIGEGLLYFLPRISFYASRANQEKEEIPGGGYQIGHKPRLNFEWAMPKVWTSGGVKKANESDAINSIKNNLSLIYGSDLNISSLNFKINISTDSSNLNSGPSQASVNINYNGGYRAHVAGSEDDTLNVDEDPGKPGFLSFDIIGRSDLTAPLPEAEDALP
;
A
#
# COMPACT_ATOMS: atom_id res chain seq x y z
N MET A 1 69.17 22.07 27.51
CA MET A 1 68.60 20.97 26.69
C MET A 1 67.94 19.83 27.48
N LYS A 2 68.39 19.45 28.69
CA LYS A 2 67.80 18.31 29.43
C LYS A 2 66.43 18.62 30.05
N ASN A 3 66.22 19.86 30.50
CA ASN A 3 64.96 20.29 31.15
C ASN A 3 63.86 20.66 30.15
N THR A 4 64.22 21.14 28.95
CA THR A 4 63.26 21.43 27.87
C THR A 4 62.65 20.15 27.30
N LYS A 5 63.41 19.05 27.22
CA LYS A 5 62.89 17.72 26.82
C LYS A 5 61.88 17.16 27.83
N LYS A 6 62.09 17.40 29.13
CA LYS A 6 61.15 16.95 30.18
C LYS A 6 59.84 17.73 30.15
N LEU A 7 59.89 19.03 29.88
CA LEU A 7 58.69 19.87 29.72
C LEU A 7 57.84 19.42 28.52
N LEU A 8 58.50 19.08 27.41
CA LEU A 8 57.83 18.65 26.18
C LEU A 8 57.12 17.29 26.36
N VAL A 9 57.75 16.37 27.09
CA VAL A 9 57.13 15.07 27.44
C VAL A 9 55.93 15.26 28.38
N ALA A 10 56.02 16.16 29.37
CA ALA A 10 54.91 16.43 30.27
C ALA A 10 53.69 17.03 29.55
N ILE A 11 53.91 17.91 28.56
CA ILE A 11 52.84 18.49 27.74
C ILE A 11 52.17 17.42 26.85
N ILE A 12 52.94 16.49 26.28
CA ILE A 12 52.39 15.39 25.47
C ILE A 12 51.56 14.42 26.32
N ILE A 13 52.01 14.10 27.54
CA ILE A 13 51.25 13.24 28.45
C ILE A 13 49.95 13.93 28.87
N LEU A 14 50.01 15.24 29.17
CA LEU A 14 48.83 16.02 29.54
C LEU A 14 47.84 16.17 28.38
N SER A 15 48.31 16.33 27.13
CA SER A 15 47.44 16.39 25.96
C SER A 15 46.77 15.04 25.67
N LEU A 16 47.48 13.92 25.82
CA LEU A 16 46.90 12.58 25.68
C LEU A 16 45.85 12.26 26.77
N LEU A 17 46.06 12.74 28.00
CA LEU A 17 45.09 12.59 29.09
C LEU A 17 43.85 13.45 28.91
N LEU A 18 44.00 14.68 28.40
CA LEU A 18 42.88 15.60 28.16
C LEU A 18 42.02 15.16 26.97
N VAL A 19 42.63 14.62 25.90
CA VAL A 19 41.91 14.06 24.74
C VAL A 19 41.00 12.90 25.16
N ASN A 20 41.42 12.06 26.11
CA ASN A 20 40.59 10.98 26.65
C ASN A 20 39.42 11.46 27.52
N SER A 21 39.52 12.64 28.14
CA SER A 21 38.44 13.17 29.00
C SER A 21 37.31 13.88 28.23
N VAL A 22 37.58 14.35 27.01
CA VAL A 22 36.62 15.10 26.18
C VAL A 22 35.92 14.19 25.15
N LEU A 23 36.43 13.00 24.87
CA LEU A 23 35.92 12.12 23.81
C LEU A 23 34.88 11.05 24.22
N PHE A 24 34.52 10.93 25.51
CA PHE A 24 33.56 9.91 25.98
C PHE A 24 32.16 10.43 26.34
N LYS A 25 31.77 11.59 25.79
CA LYS A 25 30.35 11.91 25.58
C LYS A 25 30.05 11.94 24.09
N MET A 26 30.44 10.89 23.38
CA MET A 26 29.72 10.54 22.16
C MET A 26 28.33 10.18 22.64
N ASN A 27 27.35 11.05 22.39
CA ASN A 27 25.96 10.61 22.41
C ASN A 27 25.94 9.41 21.46
N ILE A 28 25.69 8.23 22.02
CA ILE A 28 25.41 7.06 21.21
C ILE A 28 24.08 7.43 20.56
N VAL A 29 24.14 7.95 19.34
CA VAL A 29 22.94 8.15 18.52
C VAL A 29 22.43 6.76 18.28
N HIS A 30 21.41 6.39 19.05
CA HIS A 30 20.72 5.14 18.83
C HIS A 30 19.88 5.37 17.58
N ALA A 31 20.17 4.65 16.51
CA ALA A 31 19.26 4.63 15.37
C ALA A 31 17.88 4.21 15.88
N ALA A 32 16.84 4.96 15.51
CA ALA A 32 15.47 4.65 15.87
C ALA A 32 15.18 3.18 15.53
N GLU A 33 14.63 2.44 16.49
CA GLU A 33 14.30 1.04 16.23
C GLU A 33 13.10 0.91 15.29
N ALA A 34 13.13 -0.11 14.43
CA ALA A 34 12.02 -0.38 13.54
C ALA A 34 10.84 -0.98 14.32
N VAL A 35 9.69 -0.32 14.27
CA VAL A 35 8.46 -0.72 14.97
C VAL A 35 7.43 -1.17 13.96
N ASN A 36 6.98 -2.42 14.09
CA ASN A 36 5.88 -2.93 13.27
C ASN A 36 4.56 -2.29 13.67
N ILE A 37 3.89 -1.67 12.70
CA ILE A 37 2.53 -1.13 12.83
C ILE A 37 1.55 -2.11 12.18
N TYR A 38 0.55 -2.51 12.95
CA TYR A 38 -0.47 -3.48 12.55
C TYR A 38 -1.82 -2.78 12.38
N VAL A 39 -2.61 -3.26 11.41
CA VAL A 39 -4.05 -2.97 11.35
C VAL A 39 -4.75 -3.92 12.30
N GLU A 40 -5.46 -3.37 13.28
CA GLU A 40 -6.28 -4.14 14.22
C GLU A 40 -7.71 -4.28 13.71
N ASP A 41 -8.28 -3.18 13.22
CA ASP A 41 -9.62 -3.15 12.62
C ASP A 41 -9.78 -1.99 11.64
N TYR A 42 -10.68 -2.15 10.67
CA TYR A 42 -11.20 -1.04 9.86
C TYR A 42 -12.71 -1.22 9.66
N SER A 43 -13.49 -0.50 10.45
CA SER A 43 -14.95 -0.54 10.43
C SER A 43 -15.53 0.87 10.49
N ASP A 44 -16.66 1.09 9.82
CA ASP A 44 -17.39 2.37 9.80
C ASP A 44 -16.52 3.61 9.48
N GLY A 45 -15.48 3.44 8.66
CA GLY A 45 -14.58 4.53 8.26
C GLY A 45 -13.47 4.85 9.28
N VAL A 46 -13.36 4.06 10.35
CA VAL A 46 -12.37 4.23 11.42
C VAL A 46 -11.32 3.13 11.31
N LEU A 47 -10.06 3.53 11.11
CA LEU A 47 -8.91 2.64 11.17
C LEU A 47 -8.38 2.58 12.61
N THR A 48 -8.32 1.38 13.18
CA THR A 48 -7.59 1.13 14.43
C THR A 48 -6.25 0.50 14.09
N ILE A 49 -5.16 1.20 14.40
CA ILE A 49 -3.80 0.68 14.30
C ILE A 49 -3.26 0.30 15.68
N ARG A 50 -2.35 -0.68 15.70
CA ARG A 50 -1.69 -1.19 16.91
C ARG A 50 -0.19 -1.34 16.68
N TRP A 51 0.61 -1.17 17.71
CA TRP A 51 2.06 -1.42 17.66
C TRP A 51 2.56 -2.15 18.91
N THR A 52 3.80 -2.64 18.85
CA THR A 52 4.55 -3.02 20.05
C THR A 52 5.36 -1.81 20.47
N ARG A 53 5.16 -1.35 21.70
CA ARG A 53 5.76 -0.11 22.18
C ARG A 53 7.27 -0.26 22.41
N PRO A 54 8.11 0.66 21.86
CA PRO A 54 9.51 0.79 22.24
C PRO A 54 9.70 1.08 23.73
N ASP A 55 10.70 0.47 24.34
CA ASP A 55 11.05 0.77 25.72
C ASP A 55 11.46 2.24 25.88
N GLY A 56 10.95 2.91 26.92
CA GLY A 56 11.22 4.33 27.16
C GLY A 56 10.30 5.32 26.43
N THR A 57 9.34 4.84 25.63
CA THR A 57 8.35 5.73 24.96
C THR A 57 7.52 6.50 25.98
N ASN A 58 7.56 7.83 25.88
CA ASN A 58 6.72 8.75 26.65
C ASN A 58 5.77 9.56 25.77
N SER A 59 6.01 9.62 24.46
CA SER A 59 5.07 10.21 23.50
C SER A 59 5.25 9.64 22.10
N PHE A 60 4.26 9.87 21.23
CA PHE A 60 4.36 9.50 19.82
C PHE A 60 3.70 10.56 18.92
N LYS A 61 4.09 10.51 17.64
CA LYS A 61 3.54 11.33 16.57
C LYS A 61 3.16 10.44 15.40
N ILE A 62 1.97 10.64 14.85
CA ILE A 62 1.52 9.97 13.62
C ILE A 62 1.46 11.01 12.52
N THR A 63 2.06 10.71 11.36
CA THR A 63 1.91 11.53 10.15
C THR A 63 1.41 10.69 8.99
N TYR A 64 0.63 11.30 8.11
CA TYR A 64 0.17 10.68 6.86
C TYR A 64 -0.29 11.76 5.88
N HIS A 65 -0.25 11.46 4.58
CA HIS A 65 -0.75 12.38 3.56
C HIS A 65 -2.20 12.09 3.19
N THR A 66 -2.95 13.15 2.93
CA THR A 66 -4.34 13.11 2.46
C THR A 66 -4.41 13.06 0.93
N PRO A 67 -5.58 12.78 0.33
CA PRO A 67 -5.75 12.80 -1.12
C PRO A 67 -5.47 14.15 -1.80
N SER A 68 -5.49 15.27 -1.05
CA SER A 68 -5.05 16.58 -1.55
C SER A 68 -3.52 16.75 -1.53
N GLY A 69 -2.79 15.79 -1.00
CA GLY A 69 -1.34 15.85 -0.80
C GLY A 69 -0.91 16.62 0.45
N THR A 70 -1.84 16.92 1.36
CA THR A 70 -1.54 17.60 2.63
C THR A 70 -1.12 16.59 3.67
N GLU A 71 0.00 16.83 4.35
CA GLU A 71 0.41 16.05 5.52
C GLU A 71 -0.46 16.42 6.73
N GLU A 72 -1.08 15.43 7.33
CA GLU A 72 -1.75 15.52 8.61
C GLU A 72 -0.81 15.02 9.71
N THR A 73 -0.88 15.64 10.88
CA THR A 73 -0.05 15.31 12.03
C THR A 73 -0.91 15.16 13.27
N ILE A 74 -0.67 14.08 14.00
CA ILE A 74 -1.33 13.77 15.26
C ILE A 74 -0.24 13.57 16.31
N GLU A 75 -0.29 14.35 17.38
CA GLU A 75 0.65 14.26 18.49
C GLU A 75 -0.07 13.76 19.75
N SER A 76 0.56 12.82 20.46
CA SER A 76 0.02 12.29 21.72
C SER A 76 1.11 12.14 22.78
N ASN A 77 0.86 12.73 23.95
CA ASN A 77 1.72 12.63 25.13
C ASN A 77 1.49 11.33 25.92
N GLU A 78 0.65 10.44 25.40
CA GLU A 78 0.28 9.18 26.05
C GLU A 78 1.20 8.04 25.59
N GLY A 79 2.48 8.13 25.93
CA GLY A 79 3.46 7.09 25.56
C GLY A 79 3.21 5.71 26.17
N ASN A 80 2.21 5.53 27.02
CA ASN A 80 1.81 4.23 27.56
C ASN A 80 0.76 3.50 26.71
N VAL A 81 0.19 4.14 25.67
CA VAL A 81 -0.76 3.49 24.77
C VAL A 81 -0.04 2.77 23.63
N ASN A 82 -0.72 1.77 23.06
CA ASN A 82 -0.20 0.93 21.98
C ASN A 82 -1.15 0.81 20.79
N THR A 83 -2.19 1.64 20.76
CA THR A 83 -3.25 1.66 19.74
C THR A 83 -3.65 3.09 19.44
N TYR A 84 -4.10 3.37 18.22
CA TYR A 84 -4.69 4.66 17.86
C TYR A 84 -5.79 4.50 16.80
N LYS A 85 -6.77 5.41 16.84
CA LYS A 85 -7.89 5.45 15.89
C LYS A 85 -7.76 6.63 14.95
N ILE A 86 -7.76 6.37 13.65
CA ILE A 86 -7.69 7.37 12.59
C ILE A 86 -9.02 7.37 11.84
N GLU A 87 -9.64 8.53 11.73
CA GLU A 87 -10.95 8.72 11.08
C GLU A 87 -10.79 9.58 9.81
N GLY A 88 -11.86 9.67 9.02
CA GLY A 88 -11.90 10.55 7.84
C GLY A 88 -11.05 10.07 6.65
N LEU A 89 -10.64 8.80 6.65
CA LEU A 89 -9.93 8.19 5.54
C LEU A 89 -10.87 8.04 4.33
N GLN A 90 -10.39 8.46 3.16
CA GLN A 90 -11.13 8.37 1.91
C GLN A 90 -10.83 7.05 1.20
N ASN A 91 -11.81 6.52 0.48
CA ASN A 91 -11.61 5.37 -0.41
C ASN A 91 -10.63 5.73 -1.54
N ASP A 92 -10.11 4.72 -2.22
CA ASP A 92 -9.28 4.86 -3.43
C ASP A 92 -7.93 5.58 -3.22
N PHE A 93 -7.51 5.72 -1.96
CA PHE A 93 -6.25 6.34 -1.60
C PHE A 93 -5.49 5.46 -0.59
N ILE A 94 -4.20 5.24 -0.84
CA ILE A 94 -3.29 4.52 0.02
C ILE A 94 -2.58 5.56 0.91
N TYR A 95 -2.81 5.46 2.21
CA TYR A 95 -2.22 6.33 3.22
C TYR A 95 -0.86 5.80 3.69
N ASP A 96 0.14 6.67 3.78
CA ASP A 96 1.50 6.40 4.24
C ASP A 96 1.65 6.71 5.75
N ILE A 97 0.95 5.93 6.59
CA ILE A 97 0.85 6.17 8.02
C ILE A 97 2.18 5.88 8.71
N LYS A 98 2.93 6.94 9.03
CA LYS A 98 4.17 6.88 9.80
C LYS A 98 3.88 7.13 11.28
N VAL A 99 4.50 6.34 12.15
CA VAL A 99 4.44 6.52 13.61
C VAL A 99 5.86 6.69 14.13
N GLU A 100 6.14 7.79 14.80
CA GLU A 100 7.41 8.11 15.44
C GLU A 100 7.25 8.12 16.96
N PHE A 101 8.15 7.45 17.68
CA PHE A 101 8.13 7.31 19.13
C PHE A 101 9.27 8.12 19.75
N TYR A 102 8.99 8.78 20.88
CA TYR A 102 9.93 9.69 21.54
C TYR A 102 10.07 9.34 23.02
N GLU A 103 11.29 9.54 23.54
CA GLU A 103 11.56 9.48 24.98
C GLU A 103 11.02 10.72 25.71
N SER A 104 10.85 11.85 25.04
CA SER A 104 10.23 13.03 25.65
C SER A 104 8.70 12.88 25.73
N SER A 105 8.07 13.68 26.57
CA SER A 105 6.60 13.70 26.74
C SER A 105 5.90 14.71 25.82
N ASN A 106 6.59 15.26 24.82
CA ASN A 106 6.09 16.33 23.94
C ASN A 106 6.63 16.22 22.51
N GLN A 107 6.87 14.98 22.04
CA GLN A 107 7.32 14.66 20.67
C GLN A 107 8.58 15.44 20.25
N SER A 108 9.40 15.84 21.23
CA SER A 108 10.65 16.56 21.03
C SER A 108 11.87 15.67 21.26
N GLY A 109 13.00 16.05 20.69
CA GLY A 109 14.25 15.30 20.86
C GLY A 109 14.38 14.10 19.94
N GLU A 110 15.09 13.08 20.42
CA GLU A 110 15.47 11.91 19.63
C GLU A 110 14.29 10.94 19.44
N ILE A 111 14.15 10.44 18.22
CA ILE A 111 13.20 9.37 17.88
C ILE A 111 13.83 8.06 18.34
N ILE A 112 13.15 7.36 19.25
CA ILE A 112 13.63 6.07 19.77
C ILE A 112 13.12 4.89 18.97
N GLY A 113 12.03 5.07 18.21
CA GLY A 113 11.50 4.08 17.29
C GLY A 113 10.63 4.70 16.21
N GLU A 114 10.55 4.06 15.05
CA GLU A 114 9.68 4.48 13.96
C GLU A 114 9.06 3.28 13.23
N GLY A 115 7.83 3.47 12.77
CA GLY A 115 7.08 2.48 12.00
C GLY A 115 6.34 3.13 10.85
N LEU A 116 6.09 2.37 9.79
CA LEU A 116 5.35 2.81 8.61
C LEU A 116 4.37 1.74 8.14
N LEU A 117 3.14 2.16 7.85
CA LEU A 117 2.06 1.33 7.31
C LEU A 117 1.49 2.02 6.07
N TYR A 118 1.52 1.33 4.94
CA TYR A 118 0.69 1.71 3.79
C TYR A 118 -0.69 1.07 3.92
N PHE A 119 -1.73 1.88 4.04
CA PHE A 119 -3.11 1.41 4.26
C PHE A 119 -4.05 1.90 3.17
N LEU A 120 -4.76 0.98 2.53
CA LEU A 120 -5.82 1.27 1.56
C LEU A 120 -7.18 0.96 2.20
N PRO A 121 -8.03 1.97 2.48
CA PRO A 121 -9.29 1.76 3.20
C PRO A 121 -10.28 0.90 2.41
N ARG A 122 -10.64 1.33 1.20
CA ARG A 122 -11.51 0.60 0.26
C ARG A 122 -11.15 0.97 -1.18
N ILE A 123 -11.55 0.11 -2.11
CA ILE A 123 -11.55 0.38 -3.54
C ILE A 123 -13.00 0.52 -3.99
N SER A 124 -13.33 1.62 -4.66
CA SER A 124 -14.61 1.85 -5.32
C SER A 124 -14.71 0.94 -6.53
N PHE A 125 -15.77 0.15 -6.55
CA PHE A 125 -15.97 -0.94 -7.49
C PHE A 125 -17.38 -0.88 -8.07
N TYR A 126 -17.49 -1.03 -9.37
CA TYR A 126 -18.74 -0.90 -10.13
C TYR A 126 -18.90 -2.07 -11.09
N ALA A 127 -20.13 -2.55 -11.22
CA ALA A 127 -20.49 -3.59 -12.15
C ALA A 127 -21.84 -3.26 -12.79
N SER A 128 -21.95 -3.46 -14.10
CA SER A 128 -23.19 -3.20 -14.84
C SER A 128 -23.40 -4.22 -15.96
N ARG A 129 -24.65 -4.56 -16.25
CA ARG A 129 -24.95 -5.51 -17.34
C ARG A 129 -24.74 -4.80 -18.67
N ALA A 130 -24.02 -5.42 -19.59
CA ALA A 130 -23.93 -4.92 -20.95
C ALA A 130 -25.27 -5.10 -21.66
N ASN A 131 -25.55 -4.25 -22.65
CA ASN A 131 -26.68 -4.44 -23.54
C ASN A 131 -26.49 -5.73 -24.35
N GLN A 132 -27.57 -6.50 -24.51
CA GLN A 132 -27.55 -7.71 -25.30
C GLN A 132 -28.17 -7.45 -26.66
N GLU A 133 -27.37 -7.68 -27.70
CA GLU A 133 -27.83 -7.54 -29.07
C GLU A 133 -28.66 -8.74 -29.52
N LYS A 134 -29.58 -8.46 -30.44
CA LYS A 134 -30.46 -9.45 -31.06
C LYS A 134 -29.74 -10.01 -32.29
N GLU A 135 -29.32 -11.28 -32.23
CA GLU A 135 -28.61 -11.94 -33.33
C GLU A 135 -29.57 -12.82 -34.15
N GLU A 136 -29.44 -12.81 -35.48
CA GLU A 136 -30.20 -13.71 -36.38
C GLU A 136 -29.65 -15.13 -36.30
N ILE A 137 -30.54 -16.12 -36.24
CA ILE A 137 -30.15 -17.54 -36.25
C ILE A 137 -30.33 -18.16 -37.65
N PRO A 138 -29.37 -19.00 -38.10
CA PRO A 138 -29.54 -19.78 -39.32
C PRO A 138 -30.81 -20.64 -39.26
N GLY A 139 -31.69 -20.49 -40.24
CA GLY A 139 -33.02 -21.15 -40.24
C GLY A 139 -34.18 -20.24 -39.81
N GLY A 140 -33.89 -18.98 -39.46
CA GLY A 140 -34.89 -17.94 -39.20
C GLY A 140 -35.21 -17.77 -37.71
N GLY A 141 -35.61 -16.55 -37.34
CA GLY A 141 -35.80 -16.14 -35.96
C GLY A 141 -34.59 -15.38 -35.41
N TYR A 142 -34.63 -15.06 -34.12
CA TYR A 142 -33.59 -14.30 -33.45
C TYR A 142 -33.31 -14.87 -32.06
N GLN A 143 -32.06 -14.78 -31.64
CA GLN A 143 -31.62 -15.10 -30.29
C GLN A 143 -31.16 -13.84 -29.55
N ILE A 144 -31.45 -13.79 -28.26
CA ILE A 144 -31.01 -12.76 -27.32
C ILE A 144 -30.73 -13.45 -25.98
N GLY A 145 -29.74 -12.97 -25.22
CA GLY A 145 -29.42 -13.55 -23.92
C GLY A 145 -28.43 -14.72 -23.92
N HIS A 146 -27.94 -15.14 -25.09
CA HIS A 146 -27.00 -16.25 -25.21
C HIS A 146 -25.54 -15.87 -24.91
N LYS A 147 -25.23 -14.56 -24.82
CA LYS A 147 -23.94 -14.01 -24.39
C LYS A 147 -24.13 -13.04 -23.23
N PRO A 148 -24.33 -13.52 -21.99
CA PRO A 148 -24.37 -12.65 -20.83
C PRO A 148 -23.04 -11.90 -20.67
N ARG A 149 -23.10 -10.58 -20.48
CA ARG A 149 -21.92 -9.73 -20.35
C ARG A 149 -22.08 -8.80 -19.15
N LEU A 150 -21.03 -8.71 -18.34
CA LEU A 150 -20.97 -7.89 -17.14
C LEU A 150 -19.75 -6.97 -17.27
N ASN A 151 -19.99 -5.68 -17.40
CA ASN A 151 -18.96 -4.67 -17.48
C ASN A 151 -18.49 -4.39 -16.06
N PHE A 152 -17.19 -4.49 -15.85
CA PHE A 152 -16.55 -4.23 -14.56
C PHE A 152 -15.65 -3.03 -14.64
N GLU A 153 -15.66 -2.25 -13.56
CA GLU A 153 -14.88 -1.03 -13.44
C GLU A 153 -14.47 -0.80 -11.99
N TRP A 154 -13.23 -0.36 -11.76
CA TRP A 154 -12.78 0.04 -10.43
C TRP A 154 -11.80 1.21 -10.47
N ALA A 155 -11.76 1.98 -9.39
CA ALA A 155 -10.82 3.07 -9.25
C ALA A 155 -9.40 2.52 -9.03
N MET A 156 -8.44 2.97 -9.84
CA MET A 156 -7.02 2.77 -9.56
C MET A 156 -6.65 3.56 -8.31
N PRO A 157 -6.22 2.89 -7.22
CA PRO A 157 -5.84 3.60 -6.00
C PRO A 157 -4.72 4.60 -6.28
N LYS A 158 -4.70 5.68 -5.51
CA LYS A 158 -3.64 6.69 -5.55
C LYS A 158 -2.83 6.67 -4.27
N VAL A 159 -1.61 7.18 -4.31
CA VAL A 159 -0.73 7.28 -3.15
C VAL A 159 0.07 8.57 -3.22
N TRP A 160 0.41 9.12 -2.06
CA TRP A 160 1.35 10.22 -2.00
C TRP A 160 2.79 9.76 -2.30
N THR A 161 3.51 10.60 -3.02
CA THR A 161 4.94 10.47 -3.29
C THR A 161 5.59 11.84 -3.09
N SER A 162 6.92 11.90 -3.04
CA SER A 162 7.63 13.20 -3.01
C SER A 162 7.33 14.09 -4.23
N GLY A 163 6.85 13.50 -5.33
CA GLY A 163 6.43 14.21 -6.55
C GLY A 163 4.93 14.52 -6.62
N GLY A 164 4.19 14.36 -5.51
CA GLY A 164 2.75 14.56 -5.45
C GLY A 164 1.94 13.26 -5.42
N VAL A 165 0.62 13.38 -5.51
CA VAL A 165 -0.29 12.23 -5.59
C VAL A 165 -0.20 11.57 -6.96
N LYS A 166 0.05 10.25 -6.97
CA LYS A 166 0.23 9.43 -8.19
C LYS A 166 -0.69 8.21 -8.16
N LYS A 167 -1.00 7.61 -9.32
CA LYS A 167 -1.66 6.30 -9.35
C LYS A 167 -0.70 5.26 -8.76
N ALA A 168 -1.22 4.33 -7.96
CA ALA A 168 -0.42 3.38 -7.20
C ALA A 168 0.35 2.38 -8.07
N ASN A 169 -0.06 2.18 -9.33
CA ASN A 169 0.62 1.33 -10.29
C ASN A 169 1.76 2.02 -11.05
N GLU A 170 1.92 3.34 -10.92
CA GLU A 170 3.03 4.07 -11.54
C GLU A 170 4.37 3.67 -10.91
N SER A 171 5.45 3.65 -11.70
CA SER A 171 6.79 3.29 -11.22
C SER A 171 7.25 4.16 -10.05
N ASP A 172 6.93 5.45 -10.08
CA ASP A 172 7.31 6.40 -9.04
C ASP A 172 6.62 6.08 -7.72
N ALA A 173 5.35 5.68 -7.77
CA ALA A 173 4.58 5.25 -6.60
C ALA A 173 5.15 3.95 -6.01
N ILE A 174 5.36 2.93 -6.85
CA ILE A 174 5.91 1.63 -6.42
C ILE A 174 7.31 1.81 -5.81
N ASN A 175 8.18 2.59 -6.45
CA ASN A 175 9.50 2.90 -5.94
C ASN A 175 9.45 3.67 -4.62
N SER A 176 8.54 4.64 -4.49
CA SER A 176 8.37 5.41 -3.25
C SER A 176 7.96 4.49 -2.08
N ILE A 177 6.94 3.65 -2.27
CA ILE A 177 6.49 2.68 -1.26
C ILE A 177 7.63 1.74 -0.86
N LYS A 178 8.31 1.14 -1.85
CA LYS A 178 9.43 0.23 -1.64
C LYS A 178 10.55 0.89 -0.85
N ASN A 179 10.98 2.08 -1.27
CA ASN A 179 12.08 2.79 -0.63
C ASN A 179 11.73 3.20 0.80
N ASN A 180 10.53 3.76 1.01
CA ASN A 180 10.09 4.18 2.34
C ASN A 180 9.99 3.01 3.32
N LEU A 181 9.43 1.87 2.89
CA LEU A 181 9.41 0.67 3.73
C LEU A 181 10.82 0.11 3.96
N SER A 182 11.69 0.15 2.94
CA SER A 182 13.07 -0.36 3.06
C SER A 182 13.95 0.49 3.97
N LEU A 183 13.67 1.79 4.07
CA LEU A 183 14.36 2.69 5.00
C LEU A 183 14.12 2.30 6.46
N ILE A 184 12.91 1.84 6.79
CA ILE A 184 12.51 1.51 8.17
C ILE A 184 12.76 0.03 8.48
N TYR A 185 12.34 -0.88 7.58
CA TYR A 185 12.32 -2.32 7.85
C TYR A 185 13.46 -3.10 7.17
N GLY A 186 14.30 -2.44 6.38
CA GLY A 186 15.41 -3.05 5.66
C GLY A 186 15.10 -3.46 4.22
N SER A 187 16.14 -3.83 3.47
CA SER A 187 16.13 -3.89 2.00
C SER A 187 15.50 -5.13 1.35
N ASP A 188 14.97 -6.07 2.14
CA ASP A 188 14.51 -7.38 1.61
C ASP A 188 13.09 -7.34 1.01
N LEU A 189 12.47 -6.15 0.95
CA LEU A 189 11.13 -5.97 0.40
C LEU A 189 11.15 -5.90 -1.14
N ASN A 190 10.67 -6.96 -1.76
CA ASN A 190 10.51 -7.02 -3.22
C ASN A 190 9.07 -6.66 -3.63
N ILE A 191 8.81 -5.36 -3.76
CA ILE A 191 7.57 -4.82 -4.31
C ILE A 191 7.85 -4.39 -5.75
N SER A 192 7.20 -5.05 -6.70
CA SER A 192 7.38 -4.81 -8.15
C SER A 192 6.12 -4.29 -8.83
N SER A 193 4.95 -4.59 -8.30
CA SER A 193 3.67 -4.17 -8.87
C SER A 193 2.54 -4.18 -7.84
N LEU A 194 1.44 -3.51 -8.19
CA LEU A 194 0.15 -3.66 -7.57
C LEU A 194 -0.74 -4.52 -8.47
N ASN A 195 -1.03 -5.75 -8.05
CA ASN A 195 -1.95 -6.67 -8.73
C ASN A 195 -3.30 -6.68 -8.02
N PHE A 196 -4.36 -7.09 -8.72
CA PHE A 196 -5.70 -7.20 -8.14
C PHE A 196 -6.22 -8.63 -8.30
N LYS A 197 -7.05 -9.06 -7.33
CA LYS A 197 -7.82 -10.29 -7.40
C LYS A 197 -9.25 -9.97 -7.01
N ILE A 198 -10.19 -10.26 -7.89
CA ILE A 198 -11.62 -10.02 -7.69
C ILE A 198 -12.29 -11.38 -7.55
N ASN A 199 -12.82 -11.70 -6.37
CA ASN A 199 -13.59 -12.92 -6.17
C ASN A 199 -15.03 -12.71 -6.68
N ILE A 200 -15.56 -13.68 -7.41
CA ILE A 200 -16.92 -13.65 -7.94
C ILE A 200 -17.67 -14.86 -7.39
N SER A 201 -18.75 -14.59 -6.67
CA SER A 201 -19.61 -15.63 -6.14
C SER A 201 -21.07 -15.23 -6.24
N THR A 202 -21.92 -16.19 -6.53
CA THR A 202 -23.39 -16.06 -6.41
C THR A 202 -23.88 -16.27 -4.98
N ASP A 203 -22.99 -16.71 -4.09
CA ASP A 203 -23.22 -16.91 -2.67
C ASP A 203 -22.32 -15.98 -1.85
N SER A 204 -22.93 -15.04 -1.13
CA SER A 204 -22.21 -14.06 -0.30
C SER A 204 -21.36 -14.70 0.80
N SER A 205 -21.69 -15.92 1.23
CA SER A 205 -20.88 -16.66 2.22
C SER A 205 -19.57 -17.20 1.64
N ASN A 206 -19.47 -17.28 0.31
CA ASN A 206 -18.31 -17.75 -0.46
C ASN A 206 -17.59 -16.59 -1.19
N LEU A 207 -17.50 -15.40 -0.58
CA LEU A 207 -16.68 -14.29 -1.11
C LEU A 207 -15.25 -14.27 -0.53
N ASN A 208 -14.89 -15.26 0.30
CA ASN A 208 -13.59 -15.37 0.95
C ASN A 208 -12.48 -15.89 0.03
N SER A 209 -11.31 -15.24 0.00
CA SER A 209 -10.18 -15.44 -0.94
C SER A 209 -9.49 -16.83 -1.00
N GLY A 210 -10.18 -17.93 -0.76
CA GLY A 210 -9.69 -19.29 -0.88
C GLY A 210 -9.31 -19.66 -2.33
N PRO A 211 -8.39 -20.62 -2.50
CA PRO A 211 -7.85 -21.00 -3.81
C PRO A 211 -8.87 -21.72 -4.72
N SER A 212 -10.00 -22.17 -4.18
CA SER A 212 -11.05 -22.88 -4.93
C SER A 212 -12.19 -21.98 -5.41
N GLN A 213 -12.07 -20.66 -5.25
CA GLN A 213 -13.12 -19.73 -5.65
C GLN A 213 -12.91 -19.18 -7.05
N ALA A 214 -14.01 -19.00 -7.76
CA ALA A 214 -14.00 -18.28 -9.02
C ALA A 214 -13.52 -16.85 -8.76
N SER A 215 -12.41 -16.49 -9.39
CA SER A 215 -11.83 -15.16 -9.28
C SER A 215 -11.30 -14.71 -10.63
N VAL A 216 -11.29 -13.39 -10.82
CA VAL A 216 -10.53 -12.75 -11.88
C VAL A 216 -9.24 -12.23 -11.29
N ASN A 217 -8.12 -12.65 -11.86
CA ASN A 217 -6.79 -12.18 -11.48
C ASN A 217 -6.35 -11.13 -12.49
N ILE A 218 -5.88 -9.98 -12.00
CA ILE A 218 -5.43 -8.84 -12.80
C ILE A 218 -3.98 -8.55 -12.42
N ASN A 219 -3.07 -8.91 -13.32
CA ASN A 219 -1.64 -8.83 -13.06
C ASN A 219 -1.00 -7.77 -13.94
N TYR A 220 -0.09 -7.00 -13.36
CA TYR A 220 0.69 -6.02 -14.09
C TYR A 220 1.97 -6.65 -14.65
N ASN A 221 2.14 -6.59 -15.98
CA ASN A 221 3.36 -6.97 -16.68
C ASN A 221 3.55 -6.09 -17.93
N GLY A 222 4.05 -4.86 -17.73
CA GLY A 222 4.12 -3.85 -18.80
C GLY A 222 2.76 -3.25 -19.20
N GLY A 223 1.70 -3.64 -18.48
CA GLY A 223 0.29 -3.35 -18.70
C GLY A 223 -0.54 -4.32 -17.86
N TYR A 224 -1.80 -4.00 -17.57
CA TYR A 224 -2.65 -4.91 -16.83
C TYR A 224 -3.28 -5.95 -17.76
N ARG A 225 -3.21 -7.22 -17.36
CA ARG A 225 -3.93 -8.30 -18.04
C ARG A 225 -4.79 -9.07 -17.05
N ALA A 226 -6.03 -9.35 -17.45
CA ALA A 226 -6.98 -10.10 -16.65
C ALA A 226 -7.15 -11.52 -17.20
N HIS A 227 -7.31 -12.50 -16.31
CA HIS A 227 -7.77 -13.85 -16.63
C HIS A 227 -8.68 -14.38 -15.53
N VAL A 228 -9.55 -15.32 -15.88
CA VAL A 228 -10.34 -16.08 -14.91
C VAL A 228 -9.49 -17.22 -14.37
N ALA A 229 -9.57 -17.50 -13.07
CA ALA A 229 -8.88 -18.64 -12.45
C ALA A 229 -9.24 -19.96 -13.16
N GLY A 230 -8.22 -20.74 -13.54
CA GLY A 230 -8.36 -21.96 -14.33
C GLY A 230 -8.35 -21.76 -15.85
N SER A 231 -8.22 -20.52 -16.33
CA SER A 231 -8.03 -20.17 -17.76
C SER A 231 -6.86 -19.19 -17.89
N GLU A 232 -5.71 -19.53 -17.33
CA GLU A 232 -4.54 -18.64 -17.24
C GLU A 232 -3.97 -18.23 -18.61
N ASP A 233 -4.18 -19.06 -19.65
CA ASP A 233 -3.75 -18.78 -21.01
C ASP A 233 -4.68 -17.78 -21.74
N ASP A 234 -5.95 -17.67 -21.30
CA ASP A 234 -6.95 -16.78 -21.89
C ASP A 234 -6.96 -15.44 -21.17
N THR A 235 -6.16 -14.51 -21.70
CA THR A 235 -5.88 -13.21 -21.07
C THR A 235 -6.30 -12.04 -21.95
N LEU A 236 -6.96 -11.04 -21.35
CA LEU A 236 -7.38 -9.79 -22.01
C LEU A 236 -6.66 -8.58 -21.43
N ASN A 237 -6.59 -7.48 -22.19
CA ASN A 237 -5.99 -6.23 -21.72
C ASN A 237 -6.96 -5.44 -20.85
N VAL A 238 -6.51 -5.01 -19.68
CA VAL A 238 -7.26 -4.10 -18.82
C VAL A 238 -6.74 -2.70 -19.07
N ASP A 239 -7.61 -1.88 -19.66
CA ASP A 239 -7.31 -0.50 -19.97
C ASP A 239 -8.10 0.46 -19.09
N GLU A 240 -7.62 1.70 -19.07
CA GLU A 240 -8.32 2.79 -18.43
C GLU A 240 -9.56 3.17 -19.25
N ASP A 241 -10.70 3.34 -18.59
CA ASP A 241 -11.93 3.80 -19.25
C ASP A 241 -11.69 5.21 -19.83
N PRO A 242 -11.77 5.39 -21.17
CA PRO A 242 -11.57 6.70 -21.80
C PRO A 242 -12.54 7.77 -21.31
N GLY A 243 -13.75 7.37 -20.89
CA GLY A 243 -14.78 8.24 -20.34
C GLY A 243 -14.61 8.52 -18.85
N LYS A 244 -13.76 7.76 -18.14
CA LYS A 244 -13.54 7.89 -16.69
C LYS A 244 -12.06 7.72 -16.33
N PRO A 245 -11.24 8.77 -16.51
CA PRO A 245 -9.86 8.76 -16.08
C PRO A 245 -9.72 8.40 -14.60
N GLY A 246 -8.83 7.46 -14.29
CA GLY A 246 -8.59 6.88 -12.99
C GLY A 246 -9.28 5.54 -12.78
N PHE A 247 -10.11 5.09 -13.71
CA PHE A 247 -10.82 3.81 -13.61
C PHE A 247 -10.26 2.79 -14.59
N LEU A 248 -9.98 1.59 -14.11
CA LEU A 248 -9.67 0.43 -14.94
C LEU A 248 -10.95 -0.33 -15.21
N SER A 249 -11.06 -0.91 -16.41
CA SER A 249 -12.26 -1.65 -16.80
C SER A 249 -11.95 -2.87 -17.65
N PHE A 250 -12.85 -3.84 -17.59
CA PHE A 250 -12.92 -4.96 -18.53
C PHE A 250 -14.33 -5.58 -18.47
N ASP A 251 -14.65 -6.40 -19.48
CA ASP A 251 -15.89 -7.14 -19.51
C ASP A 251 -15.69 -8.61 -19.12
N ILE A 252 -16.66 -9.16 -18.40
CA ILE A 252 -16.78 -10.61 -18.21
C ILE A 252 -17.88 -11.12 -19.13
N ILE A 253 -17.49 -12.05 -19.99
CA ILE A 253 -18.39 -12.72 -20.92
C ILE A 253 -18.70 -14.12 -20.36
N GLY A 254 -19.99 -14.39 -20.18
CA GLY A 254 -20.47 -15.72 -19.85
C GLY A 254 -20.97 -16.47 -21.09
N ARG A 255 -21.18 -17.77 -20.91
CA ARG A 255 -21.77 -18.67 -21.90
C ARG A 255 -23.27 -18.86 -21.64
N SER A 256 -24.01 -19.25 -22.67
CA SER A 256 -25.46 -19.49 -22.58
C SER A 256 -25.83 -20.56 -21.54
N ASP A 257 -25.01 -21.60 -21.43
CA ASP A 257 -25.22 -22.75 -20.53
C ASP A 257 -23.91 -23.51 -20.27
N LEU A 258 -23.96 -24.54 -19.41
CA LEU A 258 -22.78 -25.30 -18.99
C LEU A 258 -22.14 -26.18 -20.09
N THR A 259 -22.84 -26.39 -21.20
CA THR A 259 -22.40 -27.23 -22.32
C THR A 259 -21.89 -26.41 -23.51
N ALA A 260 -22.24 -25.12 -23.56
CA ALA A 260 -21.74 -24.21 -24.57
C ALA A 260 -20.22 -24.00 -24.42
N PRO A 261 -19.50 -23.79 -25.55
CA PRO A 261 -18.09 -23.43 -25.53
C PRO A 261 -17.82 -22.21 -24.67
N LEU A 262 -16.62 -22.12 -24.10
CA LEU A 262 -16.19 -20.89 -23.45
C LEU A 262 -16.11 -19.78 -24.51
N PRO A 263 -16.63 -18.57 -24.21
CA PRO A 263 -16.45 -17.44 -25.11
C PRO A 263 -14.96 -17.11 -25.21
N GLU A 264 -14.53 -16.68 -26.40
CA GLU A 264 -13.19 -16.11 -26.56
C GLU A 264 -13.08 -14.80 -25.77
N ALA A 265 -11.87 -14.47 -25.33
CA ALA A 265 -11.61 -13.18 -24.71
C ALA A 265 -11.76 -12.08 -25.76
N GLU A 266 -12.61 -11.09 -25.47
CA GLU A 266 -12.80 -9.91 -26.30
C GLU A 266 -12.39 -8.68 -25.49
N ASP A 267 -11.68 -7.74 -26.12
CA ASP A 267 -11.41 -6.45 -25.50
C ASP A 267 -12.74 -5.71 -25.24
N ALA A 268 -12.77 -4.86 -24.20
CA ALA A 268 -13.95 -4.07 -23.88
C ALA A 268 -14.36 -3.21 -25.09
N LEU A 269 -15.64 -3.18 -25.40
CA LEU A 269 -16.16 -2.31 -26.46
C LEU A 269 -16.00 -0.85 -26.02
N PRO A 270 -15.52 0.05 -26.91
CA PRO A 270 -15.31 1.46 -26.59
C PRO A 270 -16.61 2.22 -26.29
#